data_AF-I2CR99-F1
#
_entry.id   AF-I2CR99-F1
#
_cell.length_a   1.000
_cell.length_b   1.000
_cell.length_c   1.000
_cell.angle_alpha   90.00
_cell.angle_beta   90.00
_cell.angle_gamma   90.00
#
_symmetry.space_group_name_H-M   'P 1'
#
loop_
_entity.id
_entity.type
_entity.pdbx_description
1 polymer ?
#
loop_
_entity_poly.entity_id
_entity_poly.type
_entity_poly.pdbx_seq_one_letter_code
_entity_poly.pdbx_strand_id
1 'polypeptide(L)'
;ALSADKEQRPCLFITDARPSPNLSTDERKVETEFLAAATGTLRKGGHVLIPVETSGRAQELLLALNGHWRSDRLLWGYKIVLLHHMARNVLHFTKSMVEYMHPEVIRDFDRSLRNPFSLKHVVPAQSMLELEAAMGEYRNPVVVLASDEGMDTGFSRALATRWASGPENALLLCGHLRKGSLAESFWKLRHLPKAALSFSVPVIERIVGEELAGLRE
;
A
#
# COMPACT_ATOMS: atom_id res chain seq x y z
N ALA A 1 -19.07 16.91 19.50
CA ALA A 1 -19.71 16.44 20.74
C ALA A 1 -19.24 15.02 21.04
N LEU A 2 -18.20 14.93 21.85
CA LEU A 2 -17.84 13.86 22.79
C LEU A 2 -16.74 14.53 23.63
N SER A 3 -17.19 15.40 24.52
CA SER A 3 -16.36 15.88 25.62
C SER A 3 -16.08 14.62 26.43
N ALA A 4 -14.94 13.98 26.19
CA ALA A 4 -14.42 12.99 27.11
C ALA A 4 -14.27 13.73 28.43
N ASP A 5 -15.15 13.42 29.39
CA ASP A 5 -15.00 13.87 30.76
C ASP A 5 -13.56 13.56 31.18
N LYS A 6 -12.78 14.62 31.39
CA LYS A 6 -11.34 14.58 31.69
C LYS A 6 -11.01 13.86 33.02
N GLU A 7 -11.98 13.21 33.64
CA GLU A 7 -11.93 12.72 35.01
C GLU A 7 -12.44 11.28 35.20
N GLN A 8 -12.54 10.47 34.14
CA GLN A 8 -12.75 9.02 34.33
C GLN A 8 -11.41 8.30 34.50
N ARG A 9 -11.13 7.87 35.73
CA ARG A 9 -10.01 6.96 36.05
C ARG A 9 -10.46 5.53 35.78
N PRO A 10 -10.00 4.87 34.70
CA PRO A 10 -10.41 3.52 34.41
C PRO A 10 -9.86 2.55 35.47
N CYS A 11 -10.70 1.63 35.94
CA CYS A 11 -10.26 0.55 36.84
C CYS A 11 -9.46 -0.54 36.10
N LEU A 12 -9.61 -0.63 34.77
CA LEU A 12 -8.91 -1.57 33.89
C LEU A 12 -8.59 -0.87 32.57
N PHE A 13 -7.32 -0.92 32.16
CA PHE A 13 -6.84 -0.38 30.90
C PHE A 13 -6.20 -1.49 30.07
N ILE A 14 -6.88 -1.92 29.01
CA ILE A 14 -6.38 -2.92 28.07
C ILE A 14 -5.78 -2.16 26.89
N THR A 15 -4.46 -2.24 26.73
CA THR A 15 -3.72 -1.63 25.62
C THR A 15 -2.87 -2.68 24.92
N ASP A 16 -2.48 -2.40 23.68
CA ASP A 16 -1.42 -3.17 23.05
C ASP A 16 -0.03 -2.79 23.60
N ALA A 17 0.94 -3.68 23.37
CA ALA A 17 2.35 -3.47 23.68
C ALA A 17 3.21 -3.74 22.43
N ARG A 18 2.66 -3.41 21.25
CA ARG A 18 3.35 -3.69 19.98
C ARG A 18 4.57 -2.78 19.87
N PRO A 19 5.79 -3.34 19.71
CA PRO A 19 6.97 -2.50 19.56
C PRO A 19 6.87 -1.74 18.24
N SER A 20 7.11 -0.43 18.27
CA SER A 20 7.40 0.36 17.08
C SER A 20 8.92 0.33 16.89
N PRO A 21 9.46 -0.56 16.04
CA PRO A 21 10.90 -0.84 16.01
C PRO A 21 11.74 0.36 15.56
N ASN A 22 11.13 1.41 15.01
CA ASN A 22 11.80 2.63 14.55
C ASN A 22 10.90 3.85 14.82
N LEU A 23 10.75 4.25 16.08
CA LEU A 23 10.31 5.60 16.41
C LEU A 23 11.42 6.58 15.99
N SER A 24 11.52 6.87 14.69
CA SER A 24 12.16 8.11 14.27
C SER A 24 11.42 9.23 14.97
N THR A 25 12.13 10.06 15.71
CA THR A 25 11.56 11.24 16.37
C THR A 25 11.12 12.31 15.37
N ASP A 26 11.48 12.17 14.09
CA ASP A 26 11.14 13.09 13.03
C ASP A 26 10.35 12.38 11.91
N GLU A 27 9.03 12.49 11.98
CA GLU A 27 8.08 11.94 11.00
C GLU A 27 8.29 12.55 9.60
N ARG A 28 8.61 13.85 9.53
CA ARG A 28 8.81 14.56 8.25
C ARG A 28 10.04 14.05 7.52
N LYS A 29 11.09 13.74 8.26
CA LYS A 29 12.30 13.14 7.69
C LYS A 29 11.99 11.76 7.09
N VAL A 30 11.24 10.92 7.80
CA VAL A 30 10.83 9.60 7.30
C VAL A 30 9.97 9.71 6.05
N GLU A 31 9.00 10.64 6.04
CA GLU A 31 8.17 10.90 4.86
C GLU A 31 9.01 11.34 3.67
N THR A 32 9.95 12.26 3.89
CA THR A 32 10.85 12.75 2.83
C THR A 32 11.72 11.63 2.27
N GLU A 33 12.30 10.79 3.13
CA GLU A 33 13.11 9.64 2.72
C GLU A 33 12.27 8.61 1.95
N PHE A 34 11.04 8.35 2.39
CA PHE A 34 10.09 7.47 1.69
C PHE A 34 9.76 7.99 0.28
N LEU A 35 9.38 9.27 0.15
CA LEU A 35 9.05 9.89 -1.13
C LEU A 35 10.27 9.94 -2.07
N ALA A 36 11.45 10.20 -1.51
CA ALA A 36 12.71 10.18 -2.25
C ALA A 36 13.06 8.78 -2.75
N ALA A 37 12.87 7.74 -1.94
CA ALA A 37 13.10 6.35 -2.35
C ALA A 37 12.16 5.93 -3.48
N ALA A 38 10.87 6.24 -3.38
CA ALA A 38 9.89 5.96 -4.44
C ALA A 38 10.25 6.70 -5.73
N THR A 39 10.51 8.01 -5.65
CA THR A 39 10.85 8.84 -6.80
C THR A 39 12.18 8.42 -7.46
N GLY A 40 13.19 8.10 -6.64
CA GLY A 40 14.48 7.65 -7.11
C GLY A 40 14.41 6.32 -7.86
N THR A 41 13.56 5.40 -7.42
CA THR A 41 13.31 4.12 -8.10
C THR A 41 12.64 4.33 -9.46
N LEU A 42 11.59 5.15 -9.51
CA LEU A 42 10.89 5.46 -10.76
C LEU A 42 11.82 6.09 -11.80
N ARG A 43 12.67 7.03 -11.38
CA ARG A 43 13.65 7.70 -12.27
C ARG A 43 14.71 6.74 -12.84
N LYS A 44 14.99 5.63 -12.16
CA LYS A 44 15.89 4.57 -12.67
C LYS A 44 15.21 3.64 -13.67
N GLY A 45 13.89 3.76 -13.86
CA GLY A 45 13.12 2.84 -14.70
C GLY A 45 12.52 1.65 -13.96
N GLY A 46 12.58 1.64 -12.62
CA GLY A 46 12.08 0.54 -11.80
C GLY A 46 10.69 0.78 -11.21
N HIS A 47 9.94 -0.30 -11.02
CA HIS A 47 8.64 -0.28 -10.35
C HIS A 47 8.80 -0.28 -8.83
N VAL A 48 7.85 0.34 -8.14
CA VAL A 48 7.81 0.38 -6.67
C VAL A 48 6.63 -0.44 -6.19
N LEU A 49 6.88 -1.46 -5.37
CA LEU A 49 5.86 -2.22 -4.67
C LEU A 49 5.80 -1.78 -3.21
N ILE A 50 4.59 -1.46 -2.73
CA ILE A 50 4.31 -1.12 -1.35
C ILE A 50 3.21 -2.07 -0.85
N PRO A 51 3.57 -3.15 -0.13
CA PRO A 51 2.58 -4.05 0.44
C PRO A 51 1.88 -3.36 1.60
N VAL A 52 0.56 -3.26 1.52
CA VAL A 52 -0.25 -2.55 2.52
C VAL A 52 -1.56 -3.29 2.75
N GLU A 53 -2.09 -3.12 3.95
CA GLU A 53 -3.49 -3.38 4.20
C GLU A 53 -4.37 -2.30 3.56
N THR A 54 -5.57 -2.67 3.18
CA THR A 54 -6.53 -1.87 2.43
C THR A 54 -7.02 -0.62 3.17
N SER A 55 -6.96 -0.65 4.50
CA SER A 55 -7.42 0.42 5.39
C SER A 55 -6.23 1.06 6.14
N GLY A 56 -6.48 2.20 6.78
CA GLY A 56 -5.49 2.88 7.60
C GLY A 56 -4.28 3.36 6.80
N ARG A 57 -3.17 2.61 6.87
CA ARG A 57 -1.87 2.98 6.30
C ARG A 57 -1.91 3.24 4.80
N ALA A 58 -2.70 2.48 4.04
CA ALA A 58 -2.84 2.74 2.61
C ALA A 58 -3.38 4.15 2.32
N GLN A 59 -4.35 4.64 3.11
CA GLN A 59 -4.96 5.95 2.88
C GLN A 59 -3.99 7.09 3.19
N GLU A 60 -3.19 6.95 4.25
CA GLU A 60 -2.11 7.87 4.61
C GLU A 60 -1.06 7.95 3.49
N LEU A 61 -0.56 6.79 3.04
CA LEU A 61 0.45 6.72 1.98
C LEU A 61 -0.07 7.26 0.64
N LEU A 62 -1.33 6.97 0.30
CA LEU A 62 -1.97 7.53 -0.89
C LEU A 62 -2.06 9.05 -0.84
N LEU A 63 -2.38 9.62 0.33
CA LEU A 63 -2.47 11.07 0.51
C LEU A 63 -1.09 11.72 0.39
N ALA A 64 -0.07 11.17 1.05
CA ALA A 64 1.31 11.64 0.97
C ALA A 64 1.87 11.57 -0.47
N LEU A 65 1.73 10.41 -1.14
CA LEU A 65 2.18 10.24 -2.52
C LEU A 65 1.43 11.17 -3.47
N ASN A 66 0.11 11.29 -3.37
CA ASN A 66 -0.65 12.18 -4.24
C ASN A 66 -0.32 13.66 -3.99
N GLY A 67 0.01 14.04 -2.74
CA GLY A 67 0.53 15.37 -2.40
C GLY A 67 1.86 15.66 -3.10
N HIS A 68 2.80 14.72 -3.03
CA HIS A 68 4.10 14.81 -3.71
C HIS A 68 3.98 14.84 -5.24
N TRP A 69 3.05 14.07 -5.82
CA TRP A 69 2.79 14.12 -7.27
C TRP A 69 2.19 15.46 -7.72
N ARG A 70 1.45 16.14 -6.84
CA ARG A 70 0.91 17.47 -7.15
C ARG A 70 1.98 18.55 -7.15
N SER A 71 3.03 18.41 -6.33
CA SER A 71 4.11 19.40 -6.24
C SER A 71 5.15 19.26 -7.37
N ASP A 72 5.44 18.04 -7.84
CA ASP A 72 6.40 17.79 -8.92
C ASP A 72 5.71 17.36 -10.23
N ARG A 73 5.70 18.26 -11.22
CA ARG A 73 5.11 18.01 -12.55
C ARG A 73 5.82 16.91 -13.33
N LEU A 74 7.10 16.65 -13.05
CA LEU A 74 7.83 15.56 -13.71
C LEU A 74 7.26 14.20 -13.31
N LEU A 75 6.59 14.11 -12.16
CA LEU A 75 5.98 12.87 -11.69
C LEU A 75 4.66 12.52 -12.37
N TRP A 76 4.04 13.45 -13.11
CA TRP A 76 2.71 13.23 -13.70
C TRP A 76 2.68 12.11 -14.75
N GLY A 77 3.85 11.79 -15.33
CA GLY A 77 4.05 10.66 -16.22
C GLY A 77 4.03 9.30 -15.51
N TYR A 78 4.40 9.24 -14.22
CA TYR A 78 4.32 8.03 -13.40
C TYR A 78 2.95 7.94 -12.73
N LYS A 79 2.41 6.72 -12.60
CA LYS A 79 1.13 6.48 -11.93
C LYS A 79 1.30 5.79 -10.59
N ILE A 80 0.41 6.14 -9.67
CA ILE A 80 0.21 5.44 -8.42
C ILE A 80 -1.00 4.53 -8.62
N VAL A 81 -0.87 3.24 -8.35
CA VAL A 81 -1.94 2.26 -8.50
C VAL A 81 -2.30 1.71 -7.13
N LEU A 82 -3.58 1.78 -6.77
CA LEU A 82 -4.12 1.06 -5.62
C LEU A 82 -4.66 -0.28 -6.11
N LEU A 83 -3.92 -1.36 -5.87
CA LEU A 83 -4.24 -2.70 -6.30
C LEU A 83 -4.86 -3.51 -5.17
N HIS A 84 -6.20 -3.59 -5.20
CA HIS A 84 -6.98 -4.34 -4.22
C HIS A 84 -8.30 -4.76 -4.85
N HIS A 85 -8.84 -5.94 -4.48
CA HIS A 85 -10.10 -6.45 -5.04
C HIS A 85 -11.27 -5.47 -4.89
N MET A 86 -11.23 -4.61 -3.87
CA MET A 86 -12.22 -3.57 -3.58
C MET A 86 -11.67 -2.14 -3.70
N ALA A 87 -10.58 -1.91 -4.44
CA ALA A 87 -9.90 -0.61 -4.51
C ALA A 87 -10.85 0.57 -4.81
N ARG A 88 -11.79 0.40 -5.74
CA ARG A 88 -12.78 1.43 -6.11
C ARG A 88 -13.70 1.78 -4.94
N ASN A 89 -14.22 0.76 -4.25
CA ASN A 89 -15.12 0.93 -3.10
C ASN A 89 -14.39 1.58 -1.94
N VAL A 90 -13.15 1.18 -1.68
CA VAL A 90 -12.32 1.76 -0.60
C VAL A 90 -12.15 3.25 -0.83
N LEU A 91 -11.72 3.66 -2.03
CA LEU A 91 -11.58 5.08 -2.37
C LEU A 91 -12.91 5.83 -2.31
N HIS A 92 -14.02 5.18 -2.68
CA HIS A 92 -15.35 5.78 -2.57
C HIS A 92 -15.72 6.03 -1.10
N PHE A 93 -15.58 5.03 -0.22
CA PHE A 93 -15.88 5.17 1.20
C PHE A 93 -14.97 6.20 1.89
N THR A 94 -13.67 6.19 1.60
CA THR A 94 -12.74 7.19 2.17
C THR A 94 -13.12 8.62 1.77
N LYS A 95 -13.64 8.83 0.55
CA LYS A 95 -14.15 10.14 0.13
C LYS A 95 -15.42 10.56 0.88
N SER A 96 -16.27 9.61 1.25
CA SER A 96 -17.55 9.89 1.94
C SER A 96 -17.42 10.04 3.46
N MET A 97 -16.31 9.62 4.06
CA MET A 97 -16.10 9.59 5.52
C MET A 97 -15.04 10.62 5.97
N VAL A 98 -14.98 11.80 5.36
CA VAL A 98 -13.96 12.83 5.65
C VAL A 98 -14.14 13.43 7.05
N GLU A 99 -15.37 13.45 7.56
CA GLU A 99 -15.73 13.92 8.90
C GLU A 99 -15.11 13.10 10.05
N TYR A 100 -14.63 11.89 9.76
CA TYR A 100 -13.93 11.03 10.71
C TYR A 100 -12.40 11.19 10.68
N MET A 101 -11.87 12.07 9.82
CA MET A 101 -10.44 12.29 9.65
C MET A 101 -9.88 13.26 10.69
N HIS A 102 -8.55 13.45 10.68
CA HIS A 102 -7.89 14.40 11.56
C HIS A 102 -8.51 15.82 11.43
N PRO A 103 -8.67 16.60 12.51
CA PRO A 103 -9.33 17.91 12.47
C PRO A 103 -8.73 18.88 11.47
N GLU A 104 -7.44 18.75 11.15
CA GLU A 104 -6.79 19.54 10.12
C GLU A 104 -7.30 19.22 8.71
N VAL A 105 -7.51 17.95 8.40
CA VAL A 105 -8.07 17.50 7.12
C VAL A 105 -9.50 17.99 6.96
N ILE A 106 -10.29 17.97 8.05
CA ILE A 106 -11.65 18.51 8.08
C ILE A 106 -11.63 20.02 7.83
N ARG A 107 -10.78 20.76 8.55
CA ARG A 107 -10.63 22.21 8.40
C ARG A 107 -10.22 22.61 6.97
N ASP A 108 -9.32 21.85 6.37
CA ASP A 108 -8.86 22.10 5.00
C ASP A 108 -9.94 21.77 3.96
N PHE A 109 -10.75 20.74 4.22
CA PHE A 109 -11.93 20.43 3.43
C PHE A 109 -12.96 21.56 3.49
N ASP A 110 -13.31 22.04 4.68
CA ASP A 110 -14.27 23.14 4.87
C ASP A 110 -13.83 24.43 4.18
N ARG A 111 -12.52 24.73 4.20
CA ARG A 111 -11.95 25.92 3.55
C ARG A 111 -11.89 25.82 2.03
N SER A 112 -11.45 24.68 1.52
CA SER A 112 -11.17 24.51 0.08
C SER A 112 -12.36 23.98 -0.71
N LEU A 113 -13.37 23.42 -0.03
CA LEU A 113 -14.49 22.68 -0.59
C LEU A 113 -14.05 21.55 -1.54
N ARG A 114 -12.80 21.08 -1.41
CA ARG A 114 -12.22 20.02 -2.22
C ARG A 114 -11.94 18.82 -1.35
N ASN A 115 -12.49 17.68 -1.76
CA ASN A 115 -12.23 16.43 -1.06
C ASN A 115 -10.72 16.09 -1.04
N PRO A 116 -10.10 15.88 0.13
CA PRO A 116 -8.67 15.56 0.25
C PRO A 116 -8.32 14.26 -0.47
N PHE A 117 -9.25 13.29 -0.50
CA PHE A 117 -9.15 12.03 -1.23
C PHE A 117 -9.60 12.11 -2.69
N SER A 118 -9.66 13.32 -3.27
CA SER A 118 -9.71 13.51 -4.72
C SER A 118 -8.32 13.27 -5.35
N LEU A 119 -7.90 12.01 -5.33
CA LEU A 119 -6.57 11.54 -5.72
C LEU A 119 -6.45 11.42 -7.25
N LYS A 120 -6.13 12.53 -7.94
CA LYS A 120 -6.07 12.59 -9.41
C LYS A 120 -4.98 11.72 -10.03
N HIS A 121 -3.92 11.41 -9.28
CA HIS A 121 -2.78 10.64 -9.76
C HIS A 121 -2.86 9.15 -9.38
N VAL A 122 -3.94 8.75 -8.69
CA VAL A 122 -4.15 7.39 -8.21
C VAL A 122 -5.15 6.67 -9.10
N VAL A 123 -4.76 5.51 -9.62
CA VAL A 123 -5.59 4.63 -10.44
C VAL A 123 -5.99 3.41 -9.59
N PRO A 124 -7.29 3.18 -9.31
CA PRO A 124 -7.72 1.96 -8.65
C PRO A 124 -7.70 0.78 -9.64
N ALA A 125 -7.11 -0.34 -9.23
CA ALA A 125 -7.11 -1.60 -9.95
C ALA A 125 -7.64 -2.73 -9.06
N GLN A 126 -8.55 -3.55 -9.58
CA GLN A 126 -9.18 -4.67 -8.86
C GLN A 126 -8.66 -6.04 -9.30
N SER A 127 -7.80 -6.08 -10.32
CA SER A 127 -7.18 -7.30 -10.84
C SER A 127 -5.78 -7.03 -11.41
N MET A 128 -5.01 -8.10 -11.59
CA MET A 128 -3.71 -8.04 -12.28
C MET A 128 -3.85 -7.58 -13.73
N LEU A 129 -4.95 -7.94 -14.40
CA LEU A 129 -5.23 -7.51 -15.78
C LEU A 129 -5.41 -5.99 -15.85
N GLU A 130 -6.15 -5.40 -14.90
CA GLU A 130 -6.33 -3.95 -14.85
C GLU A 130 -5.00 -3.22 -14.55
N LEU A 131 -4.15 -3.82 -13.70
CA LEU A 131 -2.79 -3.29 -13.46
C LEU A 131 -1.96 -3.33 -14.74
N GLU A 132 -1.92 -4.46 -15.44
CA GLU A 132 -1.14 -4.64 -16.67
C GLU A 132 -1.63 -3.69 -17.77
N ALA A 133 -2.95 -3.49 -17.90
CA ALA A 133 -3.53 -2.51 -18.81
C ALA A 133 -3.07 -1.08 -18.48
N ALA A 134 -3.10 -0.71 -17.19
CA ALA A 134 -2.60 0.59 -16.75
C ALA A 134 -1.10 0.75 -17.05
N MET A 135 -0.27 -0.25 -16.76
CA MET A 135 1.16 -0.21 -17.07
C MET A 135 1.43 -0.09 -18.58
N GLY A 136 0.66 -0.80 -19.41
CA GLY A 136 0.78 -0.79 -20.86
C GLY A 136 0.40 0.55 -21.51
N GLU A 137 -0.57 1.26 -20.95
CA GLU A 137 -1.01 2.58 -21.42
C GLU A 137 0.07 3.64 -21.28
N TYR A 138 0.72 3.71 -20.10
CA TYR A 138 1.66 4.80 -19.80
C TYR A 138 3.11 4.49 -20.20
N ARG A 139 3.47 3.20 -20.38
CA ARG A 139 4.86 2.74 -20.66
C ARG A 139 5.92 3.32 -19.71
N ASN A 140 5.49 3.74 -18.53
CA ASN A 140 6.34 4.30 -17.49
C ASN A 140 6.28 3.37 -16.26
N PRO A 141 7.35 3.36 -15.45
CA PRO A 141 7.31 2.75 -14.14
C PRO A 141 6.14 3.23 -13.27
N VAL A 142 5.68 2.38 -12.36
CA VAL A 142 4.51 2.64 -11.52
C VAL A 142 4.82 2.36 -10.07
N VAL A 143 4.13 3.08 -9.19
CA VAL A 143 4.07 2.77 -7.76
C VAL A 143 2.80 1.99 -7.52
N VAL A 144 2.89 0.81 -6.93
CA VAL A 144 1.72 -0.03 -6.64
C VAL A 144 1.61 -0.25 -5.14
N LEU A 145 0.50 0.21 -4.57
CA LEU A 145 0.06 -0.16 -3.24
C LEU A 145 -0.80 -1.42 -3.39
N ALA A 146 -0.28 -2.55 -2.96
CA ALA A 146 -0.88 -3.85 -3.19
C ALA A 146 -1.46 -4.45 -1.90
N SER A 147 -2.53 -5.23 -2.06
CA SER A 147 -3.20 -5.93 -0.98
C SER A 147 -2.31 -6.97 -0.30
N ASP A 148 -2.36 -6.99 1.03
CA ASP A 148 -1.59 -7.85 1.95
C ASP A 148 -0.21 -7.26 2.29
N GLU A 149 -0.08 -6.79 3.53
CA GLU A 149 1.16 -6.23 4.09
C GLU A 149 2.23 -7.31 4.34
N GLY A 150 1.81 -8.53 4.73
CA GLY A 150 2.72 -9.64 5.00
C GLY A 150 3.28 -10.28 3.73
N MET A 151 2.67 -10.01 2.57
CA MET A 151 2.92 -10.66 1.29
C MET A 151 2.79 -12.19 1.37
N ASP A 152 1.94 -12.68 2.26
CA ASP A 152 1.67 -14.10 2.41
C ASP A 152 0.69 -14.59 1.34
N THR A 153 -0.15 -13.71 0.83
CA THR A 153 -1.21 -13.98 -0.15
C THR A 153 -1.47 -12.75 -1.03
N GLY A 154 -2.48 -12.85 -1.92
CA GLY A 154 -3.01 -11.71 -2.65
C GLY A 154 -2.06 -11.09 -3.67
N PHE A 155 -2.34 -9.83 -4.02
CA PHE A 155 -1.61 -9.12 -5.07
C PHE A 155 -0.18 -8.77 -4.69
N SER A 156 0.10 -8.43 -3.42
CA SER A 156 1.46 -8.12 -2.98
C SER A 156 2.41 -9.30 -3.18
N ARG A 157 1.97 -10.53 -2.84
CA ARG A 157 2.78 -11.74 -3.08
C ARG A 157 3.02 -12.00 -4.56
N ALA A 158 1.97 -11.88 -5.38
CA ALA A 158 2.07 -12.09 -6.83
C ALA A 158 3.05 -11.10 -7.47
N LEU A 159 2.97 -9.82 -7.09
CA LEU A 159 3.87 -8.78 -7.58
C LEU A 159 5.29 -8.93 -7.04
N ALA A 160 5.46 -9.22 -5.75
CA ALA A 160 6.78 -9.47 -5.18
C ALA A 160 7.51 -10.58 -5.93
N THR A 161 6.81 -11.67 -6.26
CA THR A 161 7.38 -12.78 -7.04
C THR A 161 7.82 -12.34 -8.43
N ARG A 162 6.97 -11.58 -9.14
CA ARG A 162 7.26 -11.11 -10.50
C ARG A 162 8.37 -10.06 -10.54
N TRP A 163 8.40 -9.16 -9.56
CA TRP A 163 9.28 -7.98 -9.57
C TRP A 163 10.58 -8.18 -8.81
N ALA A 164 10.70 -9.17 -7.92
CA ALA A 164 11.93 -9.44 -7.16
C ALA A 164 13.14 -9.77 -8.05
N SER A 165 12.93 -10.23 -9.28
CA SER A 165 14.02 -10.51 -10.22
C SER A 165 14.61 -9.24 -10.87
N GLY A 166 13.89 -8.12 -10.82
CA GLY A 166 14.33 -6.86 -11.42
C GLY A 166 15.16 -6.01 -10.45
N PRO A 167 16.45 -5.77 -10.70
CA PRO A 167 17.32 -5.03 -9.77
C PRO A 167 16.96 -3.54 -9.64
N GLU A 168 16.26 -2.98 -10.63
CA GLU A 168 15.79 -1.60 -10.60
C GLU A 168 14.53 -1.42 -9.74
N ASN A 169 13.78 -2.50 -9.48
CA ASN A 169 12.55 -2.43 -8.71
C ASN A 169 12.84 -2.26 -7.21
N ALA A 170 11.93 -1.57 -6.52
CA ALA A 170 12.02 -1.40 -5.08
C ALA A 170 10.79 -1.98 -4.37
N LEU A 171 11.04 -2.58 -3.21
CA LEU A 171 10.02 -3.00 -2.26
C LEU A 171 10.11 -2.07 -1.03
N LEU A 172 9.08 -1.28 -0.78
CA LEU A 172 9.02 -0.36 0.36
C LEU A 172 8.11 -0.95 1.45
N LEU A 173 8.70 -1.40 2.55
CA LEU A 173 7.97 -1.97 3.68
C LEU A 173 7.60 -0.86 4.67
N CYS A 174 6.33 -0.46 4.69
CA CYS A 174 5.87 0.74 5.39
C CYS A 174 5.12 0.49 6.71
N GLY A 175 4.97 -0.77 7.13
CA GLY A 175 4.26 -1.09 8.38
C GLY A 175 4.89 -2.24 9.15
N HIS A 176 4.08 -2.91 9.96
CA HIS A 176 4.55 -3.92 10.89
C HIS A 176 4.73 -5.27 10.21
N LEU A 177 5.94 -5.81 10.32
CA LEU A 177 6.28 -7.10 9.73
C LEU A 177 5.89 -8.24 10.68
N ARG A 178 4.83 -8.96 10.32
CA ARG A 178 4.42 -10.18 11.02
C ARG A 178 5.55 -11.21 10.99
N LYS A 179 5.86 -11.82 12.14
CA LYS A 179 6.88 -12.87 12.24
C LYS A 179 6.52 -14.06 11.34
N GLY A 180 7.50 -14.54 10.57
CA GLY A 180 7.35 -15.63 9.61
C GLY A 180 6.63 -15.24 8.32
N SER A 181 6.40 -13.95 8.08
CA SER A 181 5.87 -13.47 6.80
C SER A 181 6.95 -13.41 5.72
N LEU A 182 6.51 -13.39 4.46
CA LEU A 182 7.40 -13.13 3.33
C LEU A 182 8.06 -11.76 3.44
N ALA A 183 7.30 -10.73 3.86
CA ALA A 183 7.82 -9.38 4.06
C ALA A 183 8.92 -9.31 5.12
N GLU A 184 8.79 -10.03 6.24
CA GLU A 184 9.86 -10.13 7.25
C GLU A 184 11.12 -10.79 6.67
N SER A 185 10.95 -11.79 5.81
CA SER A 185 12.06 -12.48 5.15
C SER A 185 12.81 -11.54 4.21
N PHE A 186 12.12 -10.78 3.36
CA PHE A 186 12.73 -9.73 2.53
C PHE A 186 13.47 -8.69 3.38
N TRP A 187 12.86 -8.24 4.48
CA TRP A 187 13.51 -7.30 5.38
C TRP A 187 14.82 -7.87 5.92
N LYS A 188 14.84 -9.10 6.43
CA LYS A 188 16.07 -9.73 6.96
C LYS A 188 17.17 -9.85 5.90
N LEU A 189 16.81 -10.06 4.64
CA LEU A 189 17.75 -10.23 3.53
C LEU A 189 18.27 -8.93 2.92
N ARG A 190 17.74 -7.75 3.30
CA ARG A 190 18.09 -6.44 2.68
C ARG A 190 19.58 -6.10 2.66
N HIS A 191 20.36 -6.65 3.60
CA HIS A 191 21.81 -6.40 3.70
C HIS A 191 22.65 -7.33 2.81
N LEU A 192 22.03 -8.37 2.23
CA LEU A 192 22.69 -9.38 1.43
C LEU A 192 22.49 -9.08 -0.06
N PRO A 193 23.56 -8.75 -0.83
CA PRO A 193 23.44 -8.24 -2.19
C PRO A 193 22.94 -9.25 -3.23
N LYS A 194 22.88 -10.55 -2.90
CA LYS A 194 22.40 -11.64 -3.79
C LYS A 194 21.76 -12.78 -2.99
N ALA A 195 20.81 -12.46 -2.11
CA ALA A 195 20.04 -13.49 -1.44
C ALA A 195 18.91 -13.99 -2.35
N ALA A 196 18.80 -15.31 -2.49
CA ALA A 196 17.65 -15.95 -3.11
C ALA A 196 16.70 -16.48 -2.03
N LEU A 197 15.41 -16.25 -2.21
CA LEU A 197 14.36 -16.80 -1.35
C LEU A 197 13.50 -17.76 -2.18
N SER A 198 13.39 -19.00 -1.74
CA SER A 198 12.49 -19.99 -2.35
C SER A 198 11.19 -20.07 -1.57
N PHE A 199 10.05 -19.95 -2.25
CA PHE A 199 8.73 -20.15 -1.67
C PHE A 199 7.78 -20.76 -2.70
N SER A 200 6.82 -21.56 -2.23
CA SER A 200 5.78 -22.16 -3.08
C SER A 200 4.61 -21.19 -3.25
N VAL A 201 4.12 -21.01 -4.46
CA VAL A 201 2.90 -20.22 -4.73
C VAL A 201 1.80 -21.20 -5.15
N PRO A 202 0.65 -21.24 -4.44
CA PRO A 202 -0.46 -22.07 -4.87
C PRO A 202 -1.00 -21.52 -6.19
N VAL A 203 -1.00 -22.37 -7.23
CA VAL A 203 -1.62 -22.07 -8.52
C VAL A 203 -3.04 -22.62 -8.47
N ILE A 204 -4.04 -21.74 -8.57
CA ILE A 204 -5.43 -22.16 -8.70
C ILE A 204 -5.65 -22.49 -10.18
N GLU A 205 -5.71 -23.78 -10.47
CA GLU A 205 -6.10 -24.26 -11.79
C GLU A 205 -7.61 -24.49 -11.83
N ARG A 206 -8.19 -24.26 -13.01
CA ARG A 206 -9.59 -24.57 -13.23
C ARG A 206 -9.76 -26.08 -13.11
N ILE A 207 -10.66 -26.52 -12.24
CA ILE A 207 -11.05 -27.94 -12.16
C ILE A 207 -11.73 -28.31 -13.49
N VAL A 208 -11.18 -29.31 -14.19
CA VAL A 208 -11.72 -29.85 -15.45
C VAL A 208 -11.86 -31.37 -15.30
N GLY A 209 -12.93 -31.95 -15.83
CA GLY A 209 -13.12 -33.41 -15.88
C GLY A 209 -13.94 -33.98 -14.72
N GLU A 210 -13.62 -35.21 -14.31
CA GLU A 210 -14.38 -36.01 -13.33
C GLU A 210 -14.46 -35.36 -11.94
N GLU A 211 -13.43 -34.60 -11.54
CA GLU A 211 -13.43 -33.83 -10.28
C GLU A 211 -14.54 -32.77 -10.24
N LEU A 212 -14.93 -32.20 -11.39
CA LEU A 212 -16.07 -31.29 -11.49
C LEU A 212 -17.41 -32.02 -11.38
N ALA A 213 -17.46 -33.29 -11.79
CA ALA A 213 -18.67 -34.11 -11.72
C ALA A 213 -18.99 -34.49 -10.26
N GLY A 214 -17.98 -34.82 -9.46
CA GLY A 214 -18.14 -35.16 -8.02
C GLY A 214 -18.50 -33.97 -7.10
N LEU A 215 -18.39 -32.74 -7.58
CA LEU A 215 -18.79 -31.51 -6.84
C LEU A 215 -20.24 -31.08 -7.13
N ARG A 216 -20.92 -31.75 -8.05
CA ARG A 216 -22.31 -31.45 -8.47
C ARG A 216 -23.36 -32.35 -7.82
N GLU A 217 -22.95 -33.30 -6.99
CA GLU A 217 -23.81 -34.06 -6.05
C GLU A 217 -23.90 -33.34 -4.70
#